data_AF-A0A971SAK0-F1
#
_entry.id   AF-A0A971SAK0-F1
#
_cell.length_a   1.000
_cell.length_b   1.000
_cell.length_c   1.000
_cell.angle_alpha   90.00
_cell.angle_beta   90.00
_cell.angle_gamma   90.00
#
_symmetry.space_group_name_H-M   'P 1'
#
loop_
_entity.id
_entity.type
_entity.pdbx_description
1 polymer ?
#
loop_
_entity_poly.entity_id
_entity_poly.type
_entity_poly.pdbx_seq_one_letter_code
_entity_poly.pdbx_strand_id
1 'polypeptide(L)'
;MGGILDNAIFQLILVIIGIWAFWKFCTFAKKFSLPGKVKLATYIITGIGVVFFNWLFSSAKQGMGAQVVLTNPKLMAIAIITSLCMVLLFSFALMAETKA
;
A
#
# COMPACT_ATOMS: atom_id res chain seq x y z
N MET A 1 15.97 7.05 -23.49
CA MET A 1 16.71 6.87 -22.22
C MET A 1 16.37 5.47 -21.72
N GLY A 2 17.14 4.45 -22.10
CA GLY A 2 17.02 3.11 -21.52
C GLY A 2 17.89 3.06 -20.27
N GLY A 3 17.30 3.36 -19.12
CA GLY A 3 18.04 3.39 -17.86
C GLY A 3 18.22 2.00 -17.30
N ILE A 4 19.11 1.83 -16.32
CA ILE A 4 19.21 0.60 -15.51
C ILE A 4 17.84 0.19 -14.91
N LEU A 5 16.94 1.16 -14.71
CA LEU A 5 15.57 0.96 -14.24
C LEU A 5 14.64 0.28 -15.27
N ASP A 6 14.97 0.27 -16.56
CA ASP A 6 14.21 -0.46 -17.60
C ASP A 6 14.72 -1.91 -17.79
N ASN A 7 15.78 -2.31 -17.09
CA ASN A 7 16.31 -3.66 -17.16
C ASN A 7 15.47 -4.61 -16.28
N ALA A 8 14.86 -5.61 -16.91
CA ALA A 8 14.00 -6.59 -16.23
C ALA A 8 14.69 -7.28 -15.03
N ILE A 9 15.99 -7.57 -15.13
CA ILE A 9 16.75 -8.19 -14.03
C ILE A 9 16.86 -7.23 -12.85
N PHE A 10 17.15 -5.95 -13.11
CA PHE A 10 17.27 -4.93 -12.06
C PHE A 10 15.93 -4.67 -11.37
N GLN A 11 14.83 -4.63 -12.12
CA GLN A 11 13.48 -4.54 -11.56
C GLN A 11 13.17 -5.74 -10.66
N LEU A 12 13.52 -6.95 -11.08
CA LEU A 12 13.32 -8.17 -10.30
C LEU A 12 14.11 -8.12 -8.98
N ILE A 13 15.37 -7.66 -9.02
CA ILE A 13 16.19 -7.44 -7.82
C ILE A 13 15.53 -6.44 -6.88
N LEU A 14 15.03 -5.30 -7.39
CA LEU A 14 14.33 -4.30 -6.58
C LEU A 14 13.08 -4.88 -5.89
N VAL A 15 12.32 -5.71 -6.59
CA VAL A 15 11.15 -6.40 -6.03
C VAL A 15 11.57 -7.34 -4.90
N ILE A 16 12.62 -8.13 -5.09
CA ILE A 16 13.14 -9.04 -4.06
C ILE A 16 13.58 -8.25 -2.82
N ILE A 17 14.30 -7.14 -3.01
CA ILE A 17 14.71 -6.25 -1.92
C ILE A 17 13.50 -5.69 -1.18
N GLY A 18 12.46 -5.25 -1.92
CA GLY A 18 11.21 -4.77 -1.34
C GLY A 18 10.50 -5.82 -0.48
N ILE A 19 10.41 -7.06 -0.97
CA ILE A 19 9.83 -8.19 -0.22
C ILE A 19 10.65 -8.45 1.06
N TRP A 20 11.97 -8.47 0.95
CA TRP A 20 12.85 -8.68 2.10
C TRP A 20 12.70 -7.57 3.16
N ALA A 21 12.65 -6.30 2.73
CA ALA A 21 12.43 -5.16 3.62
C ALA A 21 11.06 -5.23 4.30
N PHE A 22 10.01 -5.58 3.54
CA PHE A 22 8.66 -5.76 4.09
C PHE A 22 8.59 -6.92 5.09
N TRP A 23 9.29 -8.02 4.85
CA TRP A 23 9.38 -9.12 5.80
C TRP A 23 10.08 -8.73 7.10
N LYS A 24 11.16 -7.93 7.02
CA LYS A 24 11.81 -7.35 8.19
C LYS A 24 10.88 -6.40 8.96
N PHE A 25 10.15 -5.54 8.26
CA PHE A 25 9.14 -4.68 8.85
C PHE A 25 8.06 -5.49 9.59
N CYS A 26 7.53 -6.54 8.96
CA CYS A 26 6.55 -7.42 9.57
C CYS A 26 7.10 -8.09 10.83
N THR A 27 8.34 -8.59 10.80
CA THR A 27 9.01 -9.20 11.96
C THR A 27 9.23 -8.19 13.09
N PHE A 28 9.52 -6.94 12.77
CA PHE A 28 9.59 -5.85 13.74
C PHE A 28 8.22 -5.56 14.36
N ALA A 29 7.16 -5.48 13.54
CA ALA A 29 5.79 -5.21 13.99
C ALA A 29 5.28 -6.24 15.00
N LYS A 30 5.67 -7.52 14.85
CA LYS A 30 5.33 -8.59 15.81
C LYS A 30 5.79 -8.32 17.24
N LYS A 31 6.75 -7.42 17.48
CA LYS A 31 7.24 -7.12 18.83
C LYS A 31 6.24 -6.28 19.63
N PHE A 32 5.35 -5.57 18.96
CA PHE A 32 4.37 -4.67 19.56
C PHE A 32 3.07 -5.40 19.86
N SER A 33 2.35 -4.93 20.87
CA SER A 33 0.98 -5.38 21.18
C SER A 33 0.07 -4.17 21.15
N LEU A 34 -0.91 -4.19 20.25
CA LEU A 34 -1.88 -3.11 20.09
C LEU A 34 -3.13 -3.40 20.93
N PRO A 35 -3.67 -2.40 21.65
CA PRO A 35 -4.92 -2.57 22.39
C PRO A 35 -6.08 -2.86 21.43
N GLY A 36 -6.99 -3.76 21.82
CA GLY A 36 -8.05 -4.31 20.96
C GLY A 36 -8.96 -3.26 20.28
N LYS A 37 -9.15 -2.08 20.91
CA LYS A 37 -9.92 -0.97 20.32
C LYS A 37 -9.21 -0.27 19.16
N VAL A 38 -7.89 -0.05 19.29
CA VAL A 38 -7.07 0.56 18.23
C VAL A 38 -6.96 -0.40 17.04
N LYS A 39 -6.86 -1.69 17.33
CA LYS A 39 -6.90 -2.78 16.35
C LYS A 39 -8.18 -2.75 15.51
N LEU A 40 -9.36 -2.76 16.15
CA LEU A 40 -10.65 -2.73 15.45
C LEU A 40 -10.77 -1.47 14.58
N ALA A 41 -10.36 -0.31 15.10
CA ALA A 41 -10.36 0.93 14.35
C ALA A 41 -9.51 0.84 13.08
N THR A 42 -8.30 0.26 13.15
CA THR A 42 -7.44 0.09 11.97
C THR A 42 -8.08 -0.81 10.90
N TYR A 43 -8.72 -1.93 11.27
CA TYR A 43 -9.44 -2.77 10.30
C TYR A 43 -10.59 -2.05 9.62
N ILE A 44 -11.39 -1.32 10.40
CA ILE A 44 -12.51 -0.53 9.89
C ILE A 44 -11.99 0.56 8.94
N ILE A 45 -10.95 1.29 9.33
CA ILE A 45 -10.33 2.34 8.51
C ILE A 45 -9.78 1.75 7.21
N THR A 46 -9.13 0.59 7.24
CA THR A 46 -8.65 -0.08 6.02
C THR A 46 -9.81 -0.52 5.13
N GLY A 47 -10.86 -1.13 5.69
CA GLY A 47 -12.04 -1.53 4.94
C GLY A 47 -12.73 -0.34 4.27
N ILE A 48 -12.95 0.75 5.01
CA ILE A 48 -13.50 2.02 4.48
C ILE A 48 -12.56 2.57 3.41
N GLY A 49 -11.26 2.54 3.64
CA GLY A 49 -10.26 2.99 2.68
C GLY A 49 -10.37 2.26 1.35
N VAL A 50 -10.52 0.94 1.34
CA VAL A 50 -10.68 0.15 0.11
C VAL A 50 -11.95 0.55 -0.65
N VAL A 51 -13.08 0.71 0.05
CA VAL A 51 -14.34 1.13 -0.56
C VAL A 51 -14.22 2.55 -1.14
N PHE A 52 -13.65 3.47 -0.37
CA PHE A 52 -13.44 4.85 -0.79
C PHE A 52 -12.51 4.94 -2.01
N PHE A 53 -11.38 4.24 -2.01
CA PHE A 53 -10.45 4.21 -3.14
C PHE A 53 -11.11 3.65 -4.39
N ASN A 54 -11.92 2.60 -4.26
CA ASN A 54 -12.65 2.02 -5.38
C ASN A 54 -13.69 3.00 -5.94
N TRP A 55 -14.47 3.63 -5.08
CA TRP A 55 -15.44 4.66 -5.47
C TRP A 55 -14.79 5.87 -6.14
N LEU A 56 -13.68 6.37 -5.57
CA LEU A 56 -12.91 7.49 -6.12
C LEU A 56 -12.39 7.13 -7.52
N PHE A 57 -11.86 5.92 -7.70
CA PHE A 57 -11.36 5.45 -8.99
C PHE A 57 -12.48 5.30 -10.03
N SER A 58 -13.65 4.81 -9.62
CA SER A 58 -14.84 4.70 -10.49
C SER A 58 -15.34 6.09 -10.92
N SER A 59 -15.46 7.02 -9.98
CA SER A 59 -15.91 8.40 -10.23
C SER A 59 -14.93 9.15 -11.12
N ALA A 60 -13.62 8.98 -10.90
CA ALA A 60 -12.59 9.59 -11.73
C ALA A 60 -12.62 9.09 -13.18
N LYS A 61 -12.91 7.80 -13.41
CA LYS A 61 -13.11 7.25 -14.76
C LYS A 61 -14.29 7.86 -15.48
N GLN A 62 -15.40 8.10 -14.77
CA GLN A 62 -16.62 8.67 -15.34
C GLN A 62 -16.49 10.17 -15.64
N GLY A 63 -15.85 10.94 -14.76
CA GLY A 63 -15.75 12.41 -14.89
C GLY A 63 -14.58 12.92 -15.72
N MET A 64 -13.43 12.25 -15.69
CA MET A 64 -12.20 12.71 -16.36
C MET A 64 -11.75 11.81 -17.52
N GLY A 65 -12.37 10.64 -17.68
CA GLY A 65 -11.92 9.61 -18.63
C GLY A 65 -10.75 8.79 -18.08
N ALA A 66 -10.80 7.47 -18.28
CA ALA A 66 -9.83 6.52 -17.70
C ALA A 66 -8.36 6.82 -18.07
N GLN A 67 -8.12 7.33 -19.29
CA GLN A 67 -6.77 7.68 -19.75
C GLN A 67 -6.18 8.87 -18.99
N VAL A 68 -6.99 9.87 -18.63
CA VAL A 68 -6.52 11.06 -17.92
C VAL A 68 -6.09 10.67 -16.50
N VAL A 69 -6.85 9.79 -15.84
CA VAL A 69 -6.49 9.29 -14.50
C VAL A 69 -5.16 8.52 -14.51
N LEU A 70 -4.91 7.73 -15.56
CA LEU A 70 -3.71 6.89 -15.67
C LEU A 70 -2.47 7.66 -16.14
N THR A 71 -2.66 8.75 -16.90
CA THR A 71 -1.55 9.55 -17.44
C THR A 71 -1.18 10.76 -16.57
N ASN A 72 -1.95 11.06 -15.53
CA ASN A 72 -1.63 12.13 -14.59
C ASN A 72 -0.55 11.68 -13.58
N PRO A 73 0.71 12.12 -13.71
CA PRO A 73 1.82 11.61 -12.89
C PRO A 73 1.68 11.96 -11.40
N LYS A 74 1.09 13.13 -11.09
CA LYS A 74 0.82 13.57 -9.71
C LYS A 74 -0.19 12.65 -9.02
N LEU A 75 -1.26 12.30 -9.73
CA LEU A 75 -2.34 11.48 -9.20
C LEU A 75 -1.87 10.03 -9.00
N MET A 76 -1.07 9.53 -9.95
CA MET A 76 -0.41 8.23 -9.85
C MET A 76 0.54 8.15 -8.65
N ALA A 77 1.39 9.17 -8.45
CA ALA A 77 2.32 9.20 -7.32
C ALA A 77 1.58 9.21 -5.97
N ILE A 78 0.54 10.04 -5.83
CA ILE A 78 -0.29 10.09 -4.62
C ILE A 78 -0.94 8.72 -4.37
N ALA A 79 -1.55 8.11 -5.39
CA ALA A 79 -2.19 6.81 -5.24
C ALA A 79 -1.20 5.71 -4.80
N ILE A 80 0.01 5.70 -5.35
CA ILE A 80 1.06 4.75 -4.95
C ILE A 80 1.47 5.01 -3.49
N ILE A 81 1.76 6.25 -3.11
CA ILE A 81 2.20 6.58 -1.75
C ILE A 81 1.10 6.25 -0.73
N THR A 82 -0.15 6.64 -0.99
CA THR A 82 -1.24 6.39 -0.06
C THR A 82 -1.56 4.90 0.06
N SER A 83 -1.54 4.15 -1.04
CA SER A 83 -1.72 2.69 -0.98
C SER A 83 -0.57 2.02 -0.21
N LEU A 84 0.68 2.46 -0.40
CA LEU A 84 1.83 1.95 0.33
C LEU A 84 1.71 2.21 1.85
N CYS A 85 1.34 3.42 2.25
CA CYS A 85 1.08 3.75 3.65
C CYS A 85 -0.02 2.87 4.24
N MET A 86 -1.10 2.62 3.49
CA MET A 86 -2.22 1.82 3.98
C MET A 86 -1.84 0.35 4.15
N VAL A 87 -1.07 -0.22 3.22
CA VAL A 87 -0.53 -1.57 3.33
C VAL A 87 0.37 -1.69 4.56
N LEU A 88 1.25 -0.71 4.83
CA LEU A 88 2.13 -0.73 6.00
C LEU A 88 1.33 -0.65 7.32
N LEU A 89 0.35 0.25 7.42
CA LEU A 89 -0.51 0.39 8.60
C LEU A 89 -1.28 -0.90 8.90
N PHE A 90 -1.90 -1.48 7.87
CA PHE A 90 -2.65 -2.72 7.99
C PHE A 90 -1.76 -3.90 8.39
N SER A 91 -0.61 -4.06 7.71
CA SER A 91 0.31 -5.16 7.98
C SER A 91 0.94 -5.06 9.37
N PHE A 92 1.20 -3.84 9.85
CA PHE A 92 1.63 -3.61 11.22
C PHE A 92 0.58 -4.05 12.23
N ALA A 93 -0.67 -3.61 12.04
CA ALA A 93 -1.78 -3.97 12.91
C ALA A 93 -1.99 -5.49 12.96
N LEU A 94 -1.95 -6.16 11.80
CA LEU A 94 -2.14 -7.61 11.68
C LEU A 94 -1.00 -8.40 12.35
N MET A 95 0.26 -7.99 12.14
CA MET A 95 1.40 -8.71 12.72
C MET A 95 1.55 -8.51 14.24
N ALA A 96 1.18 -7.33 14.76
CA ALA A 96 1.14 -7.07 16.20
C ALA A 96 0.17 -7.99 16.97
N GLU A 97 -0.72 -8.71 16.28
CA GLU A 97 -1.66 -9.67 16.87
C GLU A 97 -1.10 -11.08 17.02
N THR A 98 -0.02 -11.41 16.31
CA THR A 98 0.54 -12.77 16.34
C THR A 98 1.24 -13.11 17.65
N LYS A 99 1.28 -12.17 18.62
CA LYS A 99 1.50 -12.48 20.03
C LYS A 99 0.19 -12.96 20.67
N ALA A 100 -0.23 -14.16 20.29
CA ALA A 100 -1.10 -15.00 21.12
C ALA A 100 -0.20 -16.03 21.82
#